data_AF-A0A4Y9R997-F1
#
_entry.id   AF-A0A4Y9R997-F1
#
_cell.length_a   1.000
_cell.length_b   1.000
_cell.length_c   1.000
_cell.angle_alpha   90.00
_cell.angle_beta   90.00
_cell.angle_gamma   90.00
#
_symmetry.space_group_name_H-M   'P 1'
#
loop_
_entity.id
_entity.type
_entity.pdbx_description
1 polymer ?
#
loop_
_entity_poly.entity_id
_entity_poly.type
_entity_poly.pdbx_seq_one_letter_code
_entity_poly.pdbx_strand_id
1 'polypeptide(L)' 'MKMYAIGDLQGCRSKLVELLAQIEAHDPHARFVFVGDLINRGPESLATLRLVRNLGDRAQVVLGNHDLHLLAVAKNFR' A
#
# COMPACT_ATOMS: atom_id res chain seq x y z
N MET A 1 20.71 -5.23 -0.25
CA MET A 1 19.42 -4.52 -0.36
C MET A 1 18.32 -5.52 -0.04
N LYS A 2 17.51 -5.29 1.00
CA LYS A 2 16.40 -6.19 1.36
C LYS A 2 15.09 -5.62 0.81
N MET A 3 14.21 -6.52 0.36
CA MET A 3 12.86 -6.18 -0.08
C MET A 3 11.86 -6.84 0.86
N TYR A 4 10.87 -6.08 1.27
CA TYR A 4 9.81 -6.52 2.17
C TYR A 4 8.50 -6.60 1.39
N ALA A 5 7.96 -7.80 1.25
CA ALA A 5 6.63 -8.00 0.69
C ALA A 5 5.57 -7.79 1.78
N ILE A 6 4.62 -6.89 1.54
CA ILE A 6 3.54 -6.54 2.46
C ILE A 6 2.21 -6.92 1.79
N GLY A 7 1.43 -7.72 2.51
CA GLY A 7 0.09 -8.18 2.11
C GLY A 7 -0.96 -7.07 2.09
N ASP A 8 -2.21 -7.50 1.94
CA ASP A 8 -3.41 -6.68 1.98
C ASP A 8 -3.37 -5.59 3.05
N LEU A 9 -3.54 -4.33 2.62
CA LEU A 9 -3.61 -3.20 3.53
C LEU A 9 -5.06 -2.86 3.87
N GLN A 10 -5.95 -2.97 2.87
CA GLN A 10 -7.38 -2.73 3.01
C GLN A 10 -7.69 -1.45 3.80
N GLY A 11 -7.06 -0.34 3.42
CA GLY A 11 -7.26 0.96 4.07
C GLY A 11 -6.81 1.06 5.53
N CYS A 12 -5.98 0.14 6.04
CA CYS A 12 -5.46 0.15 7.42
C CYS A 12 -4.17 0.98 7.55
N ARG A 13 -4.25 2.28 7.26
CA ARG A 13 -3.07 3.18 7.26
C ARG A 13 -2.30 3.17 8.58
N SER A 14 -3.00 3.26 9.72
CA SER A 14 -2.34 3.36 11.03
C SER A 14 -1.43 2.15 11.30
N LYS A 15 -1.91 0.93 11.00
CA LYS A 15 -1.10 -0.30 11.10
C LYS A 15 0.06 -0.32 10.11
N LEU A 16 -0.14 0.19 8.90
CA LEU A 16 0.94 0.31 7.93
C LEU A 16 2.05 1.26 8.44
N VAL A 17 1.71 2.40 9.02
CA VAL A 17 2.71 3.31 9.61
C VAL A 17 3.53 2.62 10.69
N GLU A 18 2.88 1.89 11.60
CA GLU A 18 3.56 1.14 12.65
C GLU A 18 4.50 0.07 12.08
N LEU A 19 4.04 -0.68 11.06
CA LEU A 19 4.85 -1.70 10.40
C LEU A 19 6.07 -1.11 9.69
N LEU A 20 5.88 -0.02 8.93
CA LEU A 20 6.98 0.66 8.23
C LEU A 20 8.01 1.18 9.23
N ALA A 21 7.58 1.81 10.33
CA ALA A 21 8.48 2.30 11.36
C ALA A 21 9.33 1.17 11.99
N GLN A 22 8.73 0.01 12.25
CA GLN A 22 9.46 -1.16 12.77
C GLN A 22 10.51 -1.69 11.80
N ILE A 23 10.18 -1.74 10.51
CA ILE A 23 11.11 -2.18 9.46
C ILE A 23 12.23 -1.15 9.31
N GLU A 24 11.90 0.13 9.18
CA GLU A 24 12.85 1.22 8.98
C GLU A 24 13.79 1.42 10.18
N ALA A 25 13.36 1.08 11.39
CA ALA A 25 14.23 1.07 12.57
C ALA A 25 15.41 0.08 12.44
N HIS A 26 15.27 -0.97 11.63
CA HIS A 26 16.30 -1.99 11.40
C HIS A 26 16.94 -1.89 10.01
N ASP A 27 16.21 -1.39 9.02
CA ASP A 27 16.66 -1.18 7.64
C ASP A 27 16.11 0.16 7.09
N PRO A 28 16.79 1.28 7.34
CA PRO A 28 16.36 2.61 6.86
C PRO A 28 16.27 2.72 5.34
N HIS A 29 16.91 1.82 4.60
CA HIS A 29 16.91 1.77 3.14
C HIS A 29 16.02 0.66 2.58
N ALA A 30 15.13 0.10 3.41
CA ALA A 30 14.17 -0.91 3.01
C ALA A 30 13.37 -0.45 1.78
N ARG A 31 13.15 -1.42 0.88
CA ARG A 31 12.18 -1.30 -0.21
C ARG A 31 10.98 -2.19 0.06
N PHE A 32 9.82 -1.74 -0.39
CA PHE A 32 8.54 -2.36 -0.12
C PHE A 32 7.89 -2.81 -1.42
N VAL A 33 7.38 -4.04 -1.41
CA VAL A 33 6.51 -4.59 -2.45
C VAL A 33 5.14 -4.80 -1.85
N PHE A 34 4.16 -4.01 -2.27
CA PHE A 34 2.76 -4.18 -1.87
C PHE A 34 2.08 -5.12 -2.85
N VAL A 35 1.50 -6.21 -2.36
CA VAL A 35 0.93 -7.27 -3.21
C VAL A 35 -0.56 -7.08 -3.52
N GLY A 36 -1.05 -5.84 -3.47
CA GLY A 36 -2.41 -5.47 -3.84
C GLY A 36 -3.34 -5.20 -2.67
N ASP A 37 -4.58 -4.83 -3.01
CA ASP A 37 -5.66 -4.53 -2.07
C ASP A 37 -5.24 -3.46 -1.05
N LEU A 38 -4.77 -2.33 -1.57
CA LEU A 38 -4.36 -1.18 -0.78
C LEU A 38 -5.56 -0.51 -0.10
N ILE A 39 -6.72 -0.63 -0.74
CA ILE A 39 -7.99 0.00 -0.38
C ILE A 39 -9.08 -1.01 -0.04
N ASN A 40 -10.25 -0.47 0.33
CA ASN A 40 -11.46 -1.19 0.72
C ASN A 40 -11.44 -1.71 2.16
N ARG A 41 -12.62 -1.96 2.74
CA ARG A 41 -12.88 -2.38 4.14
C ARG A 41 -12.46 -1.40 5.25
N GLY A 42 -11.22 -0.94 5.26
CA GLY A 42 -10.71 -0.01 6.27
C GLY A 42 -11.10 1.45 5.98
N PRO A 43 -11.22 2.27 7.04
CA PRO A 43 -11.72 3.64 6.92
C PRO A 43 -10.73 4.61 6.26
N GLU A 44 -9.44 4.26 6.19
CA GLU A 44 -8.37 5.17 5.76
C GLU A 44 -7.86 4.87 4.34
N SER A 45 -8.70 4.38 3.42
CA SER A 45 -8.30 3.99 2.05
C SER A 45 -7.53 5.08 1.29
N LEU A 46 -8.04 6.32 1.23
CA LEU A 46 -7.36 7.43 0.55
C LEU A 46 -6.02 7.77 1.19
N ALA A 47 -5.96 7.78 2.52
CA ALA A 47 -4.75 8.13 3.24
C ALA A 47 -3.71 7.00 3.13
N THR A 48 -4.14 5.74 3.02
CA THR A 48 -3.28 4.57 2.72
C THR A 48 -2.65 4.70 1.33
N LEU A 49 -3.44 5.01 0.29
CA LEU A 49 -2.91 5.25 -1.06
C LEU A 49 -1.88 6.39 -1.09
N ARG A 50 -2.17 7.50 -0.39
CA ARG A 50 -1.23 8.63 -0.30
C ARG A 50 0.06 8.23 0.41
N LEU A 51 -0.01 7.46 1.49
CA LEU A 51 1.16 6.96 2.19
C LEU A 51 2.03 6.08 1.28
N VAL A 52 1.44 5.09 0.61
CA VAL A 52 2.19 4.21 -0.31
C VAL A 52 2.81 5.01 -1.45
N ARG A 53 2.07 5.95 -2.04
CA ARG A 53 2.60 6.83 -3.09
C ARG A 53 3.78 7.69 -2.62
N ASN A 54 3.73 8.18 -1.38
CA ASN A 54 4.77 9.05 -0.82
C ASN A 54 6.09 8.31 -0.52
N LEU A 55 6.10 6.97 -0.53
CA LEU A 55 7.34 6.19 -0.42
C LEU A 55 8.22 6.30 -1.67
N GLY A 56 7.69 6.81 -2.79
CA GLY A 56 8.43 7.03 -4.03
C GLY A 56 9.08 5.75 -4.56
N ASP A 57 10.35 5.84 -4.97
CA ASP A 57 11.11 4.72 -5.55
C ASP A 57 11.36 3.55 -4.58
N ARG A 58 11.05 3.74 -3.28
CA ARG A 58 11.11 2.66 -2.29
C ARG A 58 9.89 1.74 -2.34
N ALA A 59 8.81 2.10 -3.03
CA ALA A 59 7.60 1.29 -3.12
C ALA A 59 7.34 0.78 -4.55
N GLN A 60 7.06 -0.52 -4.66
CA GLN A 60 6.49 -1.15 -5.84
C GLN A 60 5.14 -1.77 -5.49
N VAL A 61 4.18 -1.69 -6.40
CA VAL A 61 2.80 -2.12 -6.14
C VAL A 61 2.35 -3.05 -7.26
N VAL A 62 1.87 -4.23 -6.89
CA VAL A 62 1.03 -5.07 -7.76
C VAL A 62 -0.43 -4.69 -7.49
N LEU A 63 -1.25 -4.55 -8.53
CA LEU A 63 -2.66 -4.21 -8.35
C LEU A 63 -3.46 -5.43 -7.91
N GLY A 64 -4.20 -5.29 -6.80
CA GLY A 64 -5.19 -6.27 -6.35
C GLY A 64 -6.53 -6.10 -7.04
N ASN A 65 -7.46 -7.02 -6.78
CA ASN A 65 -8.79 -6.99 -7.38
C ASN A 65 -9.60 -5.77 -6.92
N HIS A 66 -9.43 -5.32 -5.67
CA HIS A 66 -10.13 -4.13 -5.18
C HIS A 66 -9.59 -2.85 -5.81
N ASP A 67 -8.27 -2.78 -6.03
CA ASP A 67 -7.63 -1.65 -6.69
C ASP A 67 -8.08 -1.55 -8.15
N LEU A 68 -8.11 -2.69 -8.87
CA LEU A 68 -8.62 -2.76 -10.24
C LEU A 68 -10.09 -2.36 -10.33
N HIS A 69 -10.92 -2.83 -9.40
CA HIS A 69 -12.33 -2.46 -9.34
C HIS A 69 -12.52 -0.94 -9.12
N LEU A 70 -11.74 -0.33 -8.22
CA LEU A 70 -11.74 1.13 -8.04
C LEU A 70 -11.39 1.85 -9.35
N LEU A 71 -10.36 1.39 -10.07
CA LEU A 71 -9.96 1.98 -11.34
C LEU A 71 -11.04 1.83 -12.41
N ALA A 72 -11.71 0.68 -12.49
CA ALA A 72 -12.82 0.44 -13.42
C ALA A 72 -13.96 1.44 -13.18
N VAL A 73 -14.41 1.57 -11.93
CA VAL A 73 -15.47 2.53 -11.54
C VAL A 73 -15.04 3.98 -11.85
N ALA A 74 -13.79 4.35 -11.54
CA ALA A 74 -13.26 5.69 -11.82
C ALA A 74 -13.17 6.01 -13.33
N LYS A 75 -13.10 4.99 -14.18
CA LYS A 75 -13.13 5.10 -15.63
C LYS A 75 -14.53 4.92 -16.23
N ASN A 76 -15.56 4.80 -15.40
CA ASN A 76 -16.94 4.53 -15.79
C ASN A 76 -17.13 3.19 -16.51
N PHE A 77 -16.23 2.23 -16.29
CA PHE A 77 -16.52 0.83 -16.60
C PHE A 77 -17.42 0.30 -15.48
N ARG A 78 -18.65 -0.04 -15.83
CA ARG A 78 -19.66 -0.62 -14.93
C ARG A 78 -20.15 -1.94 -15.51
#